data_AF-A0AAJ1SXE1-F1
#
_entry.id   AF-A0AAJ1SXE1-F1
#
_cell.length_a   1.000
_cell.length_b   1.000
_cell.length_c   1.000
_cell.angle_alpha   90.00
_cell.angle_beta   90.00
_cell.angle_gamma   90.00
#
_symmetry.space_group_name_H-M   'P 1'
#
loop_
_entity.id
_entity.type
_entity.pdbx_description
1 polymer ?
#
loop_
_entity_poly.entity_id
_entity_poly.type
_entity_poly.pdbx_seq_one_letter_code
_entity_poly.pdbx_strand_id
1 'polypeptide(L)' 'MAVGVFDLFSIGIGPSSSHTVGPMRAAAVFAEELKAS' A
#
# COMPACT_ATOMS: atom_id res chain seq x y z
N MET A 1 -3.32 -12.02 -16.43
CA MET A 1 -2.60 -11.39 -15.31
C MET A 1 -2.12 -12.52 -14.40
N ALA A 2 -0.82 -12.64 -14.17
CA ALA A 2 -0.28 -13.65 -13.24
C ALA A 2 -0.28 -13.05 -11.83
N VAL A 3 -0.77 -13.81 -10.85
CA VAL A 3 -0.64 -13.48 -9.42
C VAL A 3 0.56 -14.26 -8.88
N GLY A 4 1.51 -13.56 -8.29
CA GLY A 4 2.72 -14.14 -7.70
C GLY A 4 2.59 -14.41 -6.21
N VAL A 5 3.52 -15.18 -5.66
CA VAL A 5 3.56 -15.46 -4.20
C VAL A 5 3.69 -14.19 -3.36
N PHE A 6 4.39 -13.17 -3.87
CA PHE A 6 4.57 -11.89 -3.17
C PHE A 6 3.32 -10.98 -3.19
N ASP A 7 2.35 -11.26 -4.06
CA ASP A 7 1.06 -10.58 -4.04
C ASP A 7 0.17 -11.11 -2.90
N LEU A 8 0.35 -12.39 -2.55
CA LEU A 8 -0.38 -13.06 -1.47
C LEU A 8 0.27 -12.81 -0.10
N PHE A 9 1.60 -12.80 -0.04
CA PHE A 9 2.37 -12.66 1.18
C PHE A 9 3.22 -11.38 1.14
N SER A 10 2.75 -10.34 1.82
CA SER A 10 3.46 -9.06 1.93
C SER A 10 3.70 -8.69 3.39
N ILE A 11 4.81 -8.00 3.64
CA ILE A 11 5.13 -7.43 4.95
C ILE A 11 4.32 -6.15 5.12
N GLY A 12 3.61 -6.02 6.23
CA GLY A 12 2.75 -4.86 6.51
C GLY A 12 2.52 -4.65 8.01
N ILE A 13 1.63 -3.71 8.33
CA ILE A 13 1.23 -3.38 9.69
C ILE A 13 -0.24 -3.81 9.92
N GLY A 14 -0.50 -4.48 11.05
CA GLY A 14 -1.85 -4.88 11.45
C GLY A 14 -2.70 -3.70 11.97
N PRO A 15 -4.01 -3.89 12.20
CA PRO A 15 -4.76 -5.15 12.18
C PRO A 15 -5.35 -5.53 10.81
N SER A 16 -5.31 -4.66 9.79
CA SER A 16 -6.05 -4.86 8.53
C SER A 16 -5.30 -4.36 7.30
N SER A 17 -5.18 -5.20 6.27
CA SER A 17 -4.60 -4.76 4.98
C SER A 17 -5.47 -3.70 4.28
N SER A 18 -6.80 -3.83 4.34
CA SER A 18 -7.72 -2.92 3.64
C SER A 18 -7.94 -1.60 4.36
N HIS A 19 -7.91 -1.59 5.69
CA HIS A 19 -8.19 -0.39 6.49
C HIS A 19 -6.93 0.23 7.13
N THR A 20 -5.78 -0.45 7.07
CA THR A 20 -4.50 0.08 7.59
C THR A 20 -3.50 0.29 6.46
N VAL A 21 -3.04 -0.79 5.81
CA VAL A 21 -1.98 -0.70 4.78
C VAL A 21 -2.47 0.02 3.52
N GLY A 22 -3.71 -0.23 3.09
CA GLY A 22 -4.32 0.43 1.93
C GLY A 22 -4.34 1.96 2.05
N PRO A 23 -5.01 2.53 3.08
CA PRO A 23 -5.01 3.96 3.35
C PRO A 23 -3.59 4.54 3.54
N MET A 24 -2.69 3.82 4.23
CA MET A 24 -1.30 4.25 4.41
C MET A 24 -0.56 4.41 3.08
N ARG A 25 -0.69 3.45 2.15
CA ARG A 25 -0.09 3.54 0.81
C ARG A 25 -0.69 4.68 0.00
N ALA A 26 -2.02 4.87 0.05
CA ALA A 26 -2.69 5.97 -0.65
C ALA A 26 -2.21 7.34 -0.16
N ALA A 27 -2.07 7.53 1.15
CA ALA A 27 -1.54 8.77 1.74
C ALA A 27 -0.09 9.03 1.31
N ALA A 28 0.75 7.99 1.24
CA ALA A 28 2.12 8.13 0.77
C ALA A 28 2.19 8.57 -0.69
N VAL A 29 1.38 7.95 -1.57
CA VAL A 29 1.28 8.35 -2.99
C VAL A 29 0.87 9.82 -3.11
N PHE A 30 -0.18 10.22 -2.40
CA PHE A 30 -0.65 11.60 -2.39
C PHE A 30 0.45 12.60 -1.95
N ALA A 31 1.20 12.27 -0.89
CA ALA A 31 2.28 13.11 -0.41
C ALA A 31 3.43 13.25 -1.42
N GLU A 32 3.75 12.19 -2.16
CA GLU A 32 4.77 12.24 -3.22
C GLU A 32 4.28 13.06 -4.43
N GLU A 33 3.02 12.94 -4.82
CA GLU A 33 2.43 13.76 -5.89
C GLU A 33 2.48 15.26 -5.56
N LEU A 34 2.21 15.63 -4.30
CA LEU A 34 2.31 17.02 -3.86
C LEU A 34 3.75 17.57 -3.89
N LYS A 35 4.76 16.74 -3.58
CA LYS A 35 6.17 17.16 -3.61
C LYS A 35 6.72 17.30 -5.02
N ALA A 36 6.18 16.54 -5.96
CA ALA A 36 6.56 16.59 -7.37
C ALA A 36 5.94 17.79 -8.13
N SER A 37 5.05 18.54 -7.46
CA SER A 37 4.40 19.74 -7.98
C SER A 37 5.22 21.01 -7.79
#